data_AF-A0A2E9LU44-F1
#
_entry.id   AF-A0A2E9LU44-F1
#
_cell.length_a   1.000
_cell.length_b   1.000
_cell.length_c   1.000
_cell.angle_alpha   90.00
_cell.angle_beta   90.00
_cell.angle_gamma   90.00
#
_symmetry.space_group_name_H-M   'P 1'
#
loop_
_entity.id
_entity.type
_entity.pdbx_description
1 polymer ?
#
loop_
_entity_poly.entity_id
_entity_poly.type
_entity_poly.pdbx_seq_one_letter_code
_entity_poly.pdbx_strand_id
1 'polypeptide(L)'
;QALSTDTDRERLDGITHALGISLANFANQSGFRGIVTLQGSDITSEGPVGARLVSQGEIDDPWNLWFFRFNGSGNLDGEETRSSVRLNTSLSASRVSPTWKINFFGYANLNRVEFELEDGTFTDQRTDWNLSQMITYALSEHWSIGALSQVSRSTRSNQNFRAELTPAIEYSFFPYDEATRRSLTVFYNIGPAYRDYIEETVFGQLEETKWEHSLEIELSQRQPWGDAGITVRASHYLHDIDRHNVSLRGDVDFRIVRGFSVNARGDIGWVDDQIYLSAGGVTDEEALLRLRTRATDFNYGLTVGFSVQFGSIFNNVVNNRFRGAGGAAAMAAYRGGGGGGGGGR
;
A
#
# COMPACT_ATOMS: atom_id res chain seq x y z
N GLN A 1 32.19 4.59 0.62
CA GLN A 1 31.98 4.06 -0.74
C GLN A 1 30.86 3.03 -0.65
N ALA A 2 29.89 3.04 -1.56
CA ALA A 2 28.91 1.97 -1.66
C ALA A 2 29.49 0.80 -2.49
N LEU A 3 29.15 -0.43 -2.12
CA LEU A 3 29.55 -1.67 -2.76
C LEU A 3 28.30 -2.38 -3.36
N SER A 4 28.48 -3.48 -4.11
CA SER A 4 27.53 -3.83 -5.18
C SER A 4 26.05 -4.12 -4.86
N THR A 5 25.57 -5.08 -4.04
CA THR A 5 26.04 -5.87 -2.90
C THR A 5 26.09 -5.22 -1.51
N ASP A 6 25.72 -3.95 -1.37
CA ASP A 6 25.23 -3.39 -0.11
C ASP A 6 23.72 -3.70 0.10
N THR A 7 23.21 -3.56 1.33
CA THR A 7 21.77 -3.55 1.64
C THR A 7 21.11 -2.27 1.13
N ASP A 8 19.79 -2.27 0.95
CA ASP A 8 19.09 -1.03 0.60
C ASP A 8 19.17 0.01 1.73
N ARG A 9 19.34 -0.44 2.99
CA ARG A 9 19.69 0.44 4.11
C ARG A 9 21.07 1.08 3.94
N GLU A 10 22.13 0.29 3.74
CA GLU A 10 23.50 0.80 3.53
C GLU A 10 23.58 1.70 2.27
N ARG A 11 22.80 1.39 1.23
CA ARG A 11 22.63 2.25 0.05
C ARG A 11 21.91 3.56 0.38
N LEU A 12 20.81 3.52 1.13
CA LEU A 12 20.09 4.73 1.55
C LEU A 12 20.93 5.60 2.48
N ASP A 13 21.66 5.00 3.42
CA ASP A 13 22.59 5.69 4.32
C ASP A 13 23.75 6.32 3.50
N GLY A 14 24.31 5.58 2.54
CA GLY A 14 25.34 6.08 1.62
C GLY A 14 24.85 7.18 0.67
N ILE A 15 23.62 7.09 0.15
CA ILE A 15 22.98 8.11 -0.69
C ILE A 15 22.69 9.35 0.16
N THR A 16 22.15 9.19 1.37
CA THR A 16 21.85 10.31 2.29
C THR A 16 23.14 11.05 2.66
N HIS A 17 24.22 10.33 2.94
CA HIS A 17 25.54 10.90 3.20
C HIS A 17 26.10 11.64 1.97
N ALA A 18 26.01 11.05 0.77
CA ALA A 18 26.48 11.66 -0.48
C ALA A 18 25.65 12.90 -0.88
N LEU A 19 24.33 12.88 -0.65
CA LEU A 19 23.45 14.03 -0.82
C LEU A 19 23.80 15.13 0.19
N GLY A 20 24.02 14.79 1.46
CA GLY A 20 24.47 15.73 2.49
C GLY A 20 25.77 16.44 2.10
N ILE A 21 26.77 15.71 1.61
CA ILE A 21 28.04 16.28 1.11
C ILE A 21 27.83 17.12 -0.16
N SER A 22 26.90 16.73 -1.04
CA SER A 22 26.62 17.46 -2.27
C SER A 22 25.88 18.78 -2.01
N LEU A 23 24.88 18.76 -1.12
CA LEU A 23 24.16 19.92 -0.60
C LEU A 23 25.09 20.85 0.20
N ALA A 24 25.99 20.30 1.01
CA ALA A 24 27.06 21.04 1.69
C ALA A 24 27.94 21.82 0.70
N ASN A 25 28.41 21.14 -0.35
CA ASN A 25 29.27 21.74 -1.36
C ASN A 25 28.54 22.81 -2.17
N PHE A 26 27.30 22.53 -2.57
CA PHE A 26 26.41 23.51 -3.21
C PHE A 26 26.18 24.75 -2.32
N ALA A 27 25.82 24.55 -1.05
CA ALA A 27 25.60 25.65 -0.11
C ALA A 27 26.84 26.56 0.04
N ASN A 28 28.03 25.97 0.10
CA ASN A 28 29.29 26.71 0.18
C ASN A 28 29.66 27.44 -1.13
N GLN A 29 29.41 26.84 -2.28
CA GLN A 29 29.70 27.44 -3.60
C GLN A 29 28.69 28.54 -3.98
N SER A 30 27.42 28.36 -3.66
CA SER A 30 26.35 29.33 -3.92
C SER A 30 26.24 30.45 -2.88
N GLY A 31 27.18 30.52 -1.93
CA GLY A 31 27.29 31.65 -0.99
C GLY A 31 26.37 31.59 0.24
N PHE A 32 25.65 30.48 0.47
CA PHE A 32 24.76 30.27 1.63
C PHE A 32 25.54 29.99 2.95
N ARG A 33 26.69 30.64 3.12
CA ARG A 33 27.58 30.47 4.28
C ARG A 33 26.93 31.07 5.53
N GLY A 34 26.56 30.19 6.47
CA GLY A 34 25.92 30.55 7.75
C GLY A 34 24.48 30.09 7.90
N ILE A 35 23.82 29.62 6.83
CA ILE A 35 22.45 29.08 6.89
C ILE A 35 22.46 27.56 7.12
N VAL A 36 23.51 26.87 6.66
CA VAL A 36 23.68 25.42 6.80
C VAL A 36 24.90 25.12 7.67
N THR A 37 24.69 24.52 8.83
CA THR A 37 25.75 23.95 9.68
C THR A 37 25.88 22.45 9.45
N LEU A 38 27.11 22.01 9.19
CA LEU A 38 27.44 20.59 9.02
C LEU A 38 28.09 20.10 10.30
N GLN A 39 27.28 19.52 11.20
CA GLN A 39 27.84 18.63 12.20
C GLN A 39 28.16 17.30 11.53
N GLY A 40 29.45 16.99 11.40
CA GLY A 40 29.88 15.63 11.12
C GLY A 40 29.39 14.72 12.24
N SER A 41 28.84 13.56 11.88
CA SER A 41 28.55 12.52 12.86
C SER A 41 29.88 11.97 13.38
N ASP A 42 30.32 12.43 14.55
CA ASP A 42 31.46 11.83 15.24
C ASP A 42 31.14 10.36 15.55
N ILE A 43 31.79 9.48 14.80
CA ILE A 43 31.63 8.01 14.84
C ILE A 43 32.23 7.42 16.15
N THR A 44 32.65 8.29 17.07
CA THR A 44 33.11 7.98 18.44
C THR A 44 31.99 8.07 19.49
N SER A 45 30.77 8.46 19.09
CA SER A 45 29.60 8.43 19.97
C SER A 45 28.94 7.05 19.98
N GLU A 46 29.10 6.31 21.08
CA GLU A 46 28.32 5.10 21.38
C GLU A 46 26.85 5.48 21.69
N GLY A 47 26.09 5.78 20.64
CA GLY A 47 24.66 6.09 20.73
C GLY A 47 23.97 5.77 19.40
N PRO A 48 22.72 5.26 19.41
CA PRO A 48 22.03 4.97 18.17
C PRO A 48 21.78 6.29 17.41
N VAL A 49 22.31 6.38 16.18
CA VAL A 49 21.98 7.46 15.25
C VAL A 49 20.50 7.32 14.87
N GLY A 50 19.64 7.94 15.68
CA GLY A 50 18.29 8.32 15.30
C GLY A 50 18.39 9.50 14.35
N ALA A 51 17.62 9.47 13.26
CA ALA A 51 17.49 10.65 12.42
C ALA A 51 16.94 11.78 13.29
N ARG A 52 17.69 12.89 13.42
CA ARG A 52 17.26 14.06 14.18
C ARG A 52 15.94 14.54 13.59
N LEU A 53 14.84 14.31 14.31
CA LEU A 53 13.54 14.89 14.00
C LEU A 53 13.70 16.41 14.08
N VAL A 54 13.78 17.06 12.93
CA VAL A 54 13.93 18.51 12.85
C VAL A 54 12.66 19.12 13.46
N SER A 55 12.83 19.86 14.55
CA SER A 55 11.69 20.47 15.22
C SER A 55 11.06 21.54 14.34
N GLN A 56 9.75 21.75 14.46
CA GLN A 56 8.97 22.67 13.63
C GLN A 56 9.46 24.15 13.70
N GLY A 57 10.35 24.49 14.64
CA GLY A 57 10.97 25.80 14.75
C GLY A 57 12.29 25.99 13.98
N GLU A 58 12.88 24.94 13.39
CA GLU A 58 14.16 25.04 12.66
C GLU A 58 13.99 25.19 11.13
N ILE A 59 12.78 25.01 10.57
CA ILE A 59 12.47 25.19 9.15
C ILE A 59 11.10 25.85 9.00
N ASP A 60 11.01 26.92 8.21
CA ASP A 60 9.74 27.51 7.78
C ASP A 60 9.10 26.61 6.71
N ASP A 61 8.15 25.78 7.11
CA ASP A 61 7.45 24.84 6.23
C ASP A 61 6.10 25.43 5.74
N PRO A 62 6.01 25.91 4.48
CA PRO A 62 4.80 26.51 3.94
C PRO A 62 3.64 25.51 3.77
N TRP A 63 3.90 24.20 3.86
CA TRP A 63 2.89 23.15 3.75
C TRP A 63 2.40 22.65 5.12
N ASN A 64 2.99 23.09 6.24
CA ASN A 64 2.60 22.71 7.60
C ASN A 64 2.44 21.17 7.77
N LEU A 65 3.48 20.44 7.39
CA LEU A 65 3.63 18.98 7.44
C LEU A 65 2.67 18.20 6.53
N TRP A 66 1.96 18.86 5.60
CA TRP A 66 1.16 18.19 4.59
C TRP A 66 1.99 17.69 3.42
N PHE A 67 1.81 16.41 3.08
CA PHE A 67 2.30 15.78 1.86
C PHE A 67 1.11 15.39 0.97
N PHE A 68 1.16 15.79 -0.30
CA PHE A 68 0.12 15.48 -1.29
C PHE A 68 0.71 14.65 -2.43
N ARG A 69 -0.03 13.64 -2.89
CA ARG A 69 0.32 12.85 -4.07
C ARG A 69 -0.93 12.56 -4.89
N PHE A 70 -0.83 12.80 -6.18
CA PHE A 70 -1.82 12.42 -7.18
C PHE A 70 -1.16 11.51 -8.21
N ASN A 71 -1.81 10.40 -8.58
CA ASN A 71 -1.38 9.54 -9.68
C ASN A 71 -2.59 9.25 -10.58
N GLY A 72 -2.39 9.29 -11.89
CA GLY A 72 -3.37 8.86 -12.87
C GLY A 72 -2.72 8.03 -13.97
N SER A 73 -3.39 6.97 -14.41
CA SER A 73 -3.00 6.16 -15.56
C SER A 73 -4.23 5.77 -16.38
N GLY A 74 -4.09 5.83 -17.71
CA GLY A 74 -5.16 5.47 -18.64
C GLY A 74 -4.63 4.55 -19.74
N ASN A 75 -5.45 3.57 -20.11
CA ASN A 75 -5.22 2.69 -21.25
C ASN A 75 -6.46 2.77 -22.17
N LEU A 76 -6.21 2.95 -23.46
CA LEU A 76 -7.20 3.01 -24.52
C LEU A 76 -6.75 1.99 -25.57
N ASP A 77 -7.52 0.93 -25.75
CA ASP A 77 -7.26 -0.14 -26.70
C ASP A 77 -8.49 -0.31 -27.58
N GLY A 78 -8.32 -0.39 -28.91
CA GLY A 78 -9.44 -0.43 -29.86
C GLY A 78 -9.13 -1.22 -31.12
N GLU A 79 -10.11 -2.02 -31.52
CA GLU A 79 -10.18 -2.85 -32.73
C GLU A 79 -11.55 -2.60 -33.39
N GLU A 80 -11.75 -3.04 -34.63
CA GLU A 80 -12.99 -2.79 -35.39
C GLU A 80 -14.26 -3.23 -34.63
N THR A 81 -14.23 -4.40 -33.98
CA THR A 81 -15.37 -4.97 -33.26
C THR A 81 -15.30 -4.78 -31.73
N ARG A 82 -14.28 -4.10 -31.20
CA ARG A 82 -14.03 -4.04 -29.75
C ARG A 82 -13.34 -2.76 -29.31
N SER A 83 -13.95 -2.03 -28.37
CA SER A 83 -13.33 -0.88 -27.68
C SER A 83 -13.09 -1.22 -26.20
N SER A 84 -12.00 -0.71 -25.62
CA SER A 84 -11.83 -0.72 -24.16
C SER A 84 -11.09 0.49 -23.61
N VAL A 85 -11.65 1.04 -22.54
CA VAL A 85 -11.14 2.19 -21.79
C VAL A 85 -10.92 1.78 -20.34
N ARG A 86 -9.69 1.92 -19.87
CA ARG A 86 -9.34 1.77 -18.45
C ARG A 86 -8.74 3.07 -17.94
N LEU A 87 -9.28 3.58 -16.85
CA LEU A 87 -8.76 4.75 -16.15
C LEU A 87 -8.60 4.40 -14.66
N ASN A 88 -7.42 4.66 -14.12
CA ASN A 88 -7.14 4.53 -12.70
C ASN A 88 -6.64 5.88 -12.20
N THR A 89 -7.24 6.42 -11.14
CA THR A 89 -6.75 7.61 -10.45
C THR A 89 -6.64 7.34 -8.96
N SER A 90 -5.68 8.02 -8.33
CA SER A 90 -5.51 8.01 -6.88
C SER A 90 -5.04 9.38 -6.39
N LEU A 91 -5.54 9.77 -5.23
CA LEU A 91 -5.17 10.96 -4.48
C LEU A 91 -4.83 10.52 -3.06
N SER A 92 -3.76 11.07 -2.48
CA SER A 92 -3.50 10.95 -1.04
C SER A 92 -3.02 12.29 -0.49
N ALA A 93 -3.53 12.65 0.69
CA ALA A 93 -3.04 13.76 1.49
C ALA A 93 -2.72 13.24 2.89
N SER A 94 -1.48 13.38 3.35
CA SER A 94 -1.08 12.96 4.69
C SER A 94 -0.41 14.10 5.45
N ARG A 95 -0.73 14.22 6.74
CA ARG A 95 -0.05 15.09 7.69
C ARG A 95 0.37 14.28 8.89
N VAL A 96 1.65 14.37 9.26
CA VAL A 96 2.21 13.65 10.41
C VAL A 96 2.96 14.64 11.30
N SER A 97 2.52 14.77 12.54
CA SER A 97 3.21 15.45 13.62
C SER A 97 3.40 14.49 14.82
N PRO A 98 4.17 14.86 15.86
CA PRO A 98 4.34 14.01 17.04
C PRO A 98 3.06 13.66 17.79
N THR A 99 1.97 14.41 17.57
CA THR A 99 0.68 14.22 18.28
C THR A 99 -0.47 13.86 17.36
N TRP A 100 -0.43 14.25 16.07
CA TRP A 100 -1.53 14.03 15.11
C TRP A 100 -1.02 13.41 13.83
N LYS A 101 -1.67 12.31 13.41
CA LYS A 101 -1.50 11.69 12.10
C LYS A 101 -2.85 11.73 11.39
N ILE A 102 -2.92 12.43 10.26
CA ILE A 102 -4.13 12.58 9.45
C ILE A 102 -3.80 12.05 8.06
N ASN A 103 -4.60 11.12 7.55
CA ASN A 103 -4.46 10.59 6.21
C ASN A 103 -5.81 10.66 5.50
N PHE A 104 -5.80 11.16 4.27
CA PHE A 104 -6.88 11.04 3.31
C PHE A 104 -6.35 10.22 2.14
N PHE A 105 -7.13 9.27 1.68
CA PHE A 105 -6.86 8.49 0.49
C PHE A 105 -8.12 8.41 -0.36
N GLY A 106 -7.96 8.54 -1.66
CA GLY A 106 -9.04 8.36 -2.61
C GLY A 106 -8.53 7.61 -3.83
N TYR A 107 -9.35 6.70 -4.36
CA TYR A 107 -9.12 6.12 -5.68
C TYR A 107 -10.41 6.04 -6.49
N ALA A 108 -10.26 6.06 -7.81
CA ALA A 108 -11.32 5.68 -8.73
C ALA A 108 -10.75 4.78 -9.83
N ASN A 109 -11.47 3.71 -10.13
CA ASN A 109 -11.27 2.85 -11.30
C ASN A 109 -12.51 2.96 -12.20
N LEU A 110 -12.28 3.22 -13.47
CA LEU A 110 -13.27 3.08 -14.53
C LEU A 110 -12.74 2.04 -15.52
N ASN A 111 -13.51 0.98 -15.74
CA ASN A 111 -13.26 0.00 -16.79
C ASN A 111 -14.52 -0.10 -17.65
N ARG A 112 -14.43 0.35 -18.91
CA ARG A 112 -15.47 0.23 -19.92
C ARG A 112 -14.96 -0.66 -21.06
N VAL A 113 -15.78 -1.60 -21.50
CA VAL A 113 -15.51 -2.45 -22.66
C VAL A 113 -16.77 -2.49 -23.51
N GLU A 114 -16.62 -2.27 -24.81
CA GLU A 114 -17.69 -2.34 -25.79
C GLU A 114 -17.35 -3.40 -26.82
N PHE A 115 -18.36 -4.16 -27.25
CA PHE A 115 -18.24 -5.16 -28.29
C PHE A 115 -19.36 -4.95 -29.31
N GLU A 116 -19.01 -4.94 -30.59
CA GLU A 116 -19.99 -4.96 -31.67
C GLU A 116 -20.37 -6.41 -31.98
N LEU A 117 -21.67 -6.71 -31.88
CA LEU A 117 -22.26 -8.02 -32.14
C LEU A 117 -23.23 -7.91 -33.32
N GLU A 118 -23.60 -9.04 -33.93
CA GLU A 118 -24.53 -9.07 -35.07
C GLU A 118 -25.90 -8.42 -34.76
N ASP A 119 -26.38 -8.56 -33.52
CA ASP A 119 -27.64 -7.99 -33.03
C ASP A 119 -27.49 -6.62 -32.31
N GLY A 120 -26.30 -6.00 -32.36
CA GLY A 120 -26.03 -4.66 -31.81
C GLY A 120 -24.82 -4.56 -30.87
N THR A 121 -24.65 -3.43 -30.19
CA THR A 121 -23.49 -3.18 -29.32
C THR A 121 -23.74 -3.63 -27.88
N PHE A 122 -22.90 -4.54 -27.36
CA PHE A 122 -22.83 -4.84 -25.93
C PHE A 122 -21.86 -3.90 -25.23
N THR A 123 -22.21 -3.39 -24.04
CA THR A 123 -21.37 -2.49 -23.24
C THR A 123 -21.34 -2.92 -21.78
N ASP A 124 -20.15 -3.23 -21.27
CA ASP A 124 -19.88 -3.40 -19.84
C ASP A 124 -19.14 -2.16 -19.33
N GLN A 125 -19.69 -1.48 -18.32
CA GLN A 125 -19.07 -0.31 -17.69
C GLN A 125 -19.09 -0.42 -16.18
N ARG A 126 -17.92 -0.32 -15.56
CA ARG A 126 -17.73 -0.40 -14.12
C ARG A 126 -17.01 0.80 -13.59
N THR A 127 -17.50 1.29 -12.47
CA THR A 127 -16.95 2.46 -11.78
C THR A 127 -16.90 2.16 -10.30
N ASP A 128 -15.73 1.76 -9.84
CA ASP A 128 -15.41 1.50 -8.44
C ASP A 128 -14.63 2.69 -7.89
N TRP A 129 -14.97 3.13 -6.67
CA TRP A 129 -14.27 4.25 -6.04
C TRP A 129 -14.30 4.12 -4.53
N ASN A 130 -13.33 4.75 -3.88
CA ASN A 130 -13.20 4.85 -2.43
C ASN A 130 -12.69 6.25 -2.09
N LEU A 131 -13.24 6.82 -1.03
CA LEU A 131 -12.62 7.91 -0.29
C LEU A 131 -12.57 7.46 1.17
N SER A 132 -11.37 7.42 1.75
CA SER A 132 -11.11 7.03 3.12
C SER A 132 -10.30 8.10 3.84
N GLN A 133 -10.59 8.27 5.12
CA GLN A 133 -9.92 9.19 6.03
C GLN A 133 -9.58 8.43 7.30
N MET A 134 -8.33 8.58 7.77
CA MET A 134 -7.90 8.12 9.09
C MET A 134 -7.34 9.31 9.86
N ILE A 135 -7.95 9.63 11.00
CA ILE A 135 -7.43 10.59 11.97
C ILE A 135 -6.96 9.82 13.19
N THR A 136 -5.73 10.06 13.62
CA THR A 136 -5.11 9.44 14.81
C THR A 136 -4.51 10.53 15.69
N TYR A 137 -4.73 10.42 16.99
CA TYR A 137 -4.15 11.25 18.05
C TYR A 137 -3.36 10.37 19.02
N ALA A 138 -2.09 10.71 19.24
CA ALA A 138 -1.25 10.03 20.23
C ALA A 138 -1.57 10.55 21.64
N LEU A 139 -2.10 9.68 22.51
CA LEU A 139 -2.37 9.97 23.92
C LEU A 139 -1.11 9.80 24.78
N SER A 140 -0.22 8.90 24.39
CA SER A 140 1.07 8.63 25.02
C SER A 140 2.01 7.96 24.01
N GLU A 141 3.22 7.59 24.43
CA GLU A 141 4.20 6.86 23.62
C GLU A 141 3.69 5.50 23.09
N HIS A 142 2.70 4.92 23.77
CA HIS A 142 2.16 3.58 23.49
C HIS A 142 0.67 3.55 23.11
N TRP A 143 -0.11 4.58 23.44
CA TRP A 143 -1.55 4.60 23.19
C TRP A 143 -1.93 5.69 22.19
N SER A 144 -2.68 5.31 21.16
CA SER A 144 -3.32 6.22 20.22
C SER A 144 -4.83 5.98 20.16
N ILE A 145 -5.60 7.03 19.90
CA ILE A 145 -7.02 6.94 19.56
C ILE A 145 -7.25 7.56 18.19
N GLY A 146 -8.33 7.18 17.52
CA GLY A 146 -8.64 7.72 16.21
C GLY A 146 -10.04 7.41 15.73
N ALA A 147 -10.28 7.76 14.47
CA ALA A 147 -11.43 7.32 13.72
C ALA A 147 -11.02 7.08 12.26
N LEU A 148 -11.51 5.99 11.70
CA LEU A 148 -11.54 5.76 10.27
C LEU A 148 -12.94 6.16 9.78
N SER A 149 -13.03 6.89 8.68
CA SER A 149 -14.26 7.03 7.91
C SER A 149 -13.99 6.65 6.48
N GLN A 150 -14.97 6.00 5.84
CA GLN A 150 -14.86 5.60 4.44
C GLN A 150 -16.21 5.67 3.75
N VAL A 151 -16.19 6.20 2.53
CA VAL A 151 -17.30 6.11 1.58
C VAL A 151 -16.80 5.45 0.30
N SER A 152 -17.58 4.54 -0.28
CA SER A 152 -17.13 3.74 -1.42
C SER A 152 -18.27 3.18 -2.27
N ARG A 153 -17.95 2.85 -3.52
CA ARG A 153 -18.76 2.05 -4.44
C ARG A 153 -17.91 0.87 -4.94
N SER A 154 -18.49 -0.33 -4.94
CA SER A 154 -17.82 -1.55 -5.38
C SER A 154 -18.81 -2.44 -6.14
N THR A 155 -18.79 -2.34 -7.46
CA THR A 155 -19.59 -3.15 -8.40
C THR A 155 -19.38 -4.65 -8.18
N ARG A 156 -18.12 -5.08 -8.06
CA ARG A 156 -17.74 -6.48 -7.78
C ARG A 156 -18.30 -7.01 -6.46
N SER A 157 -18.50 -6.13 -5.47
CA SER A 157 -19.05 -6.47 -4.14
C SER A 157 -20.53 -6.09 -4.02
N ASN A 158 -21.24 -5.89 -5.14
CA ASN A 158 -22.65 -5.50 -5.20
C ASN A 158 -23.00 -4.18 -4.46
N GLN A 159 -22.03 -3.37 -4.05
CA GLN A 159 -22.26 -2.16 -3.27
C GLN A 159 -22.33 -0.94 -4.17
N ASN A 160 -23.54 -0.37 -4.31
CA ASN A 160 -23.74 0.86 -5.06
C ASN A 160 -23.24 2.08 -4.25
N PHE A 161 -23.47 2.06 -2.94
CA PHE A 161 -22.90 3.01 -1.99
C PHE A 161 -22.70 2.34 -0.61
N ARG A 162 -21.50 2.48 -0.03
CA ARG A 162 -21.21 2.10 1.36
C ARG A 162 -20.63 3.31 2.09
N ALA A 163 -21.05 3.53 3.33
CA ALA A 163 -20.52 4.56 4.21
C ALA A 163 -20.28 3.98 5.61
N GLU A 164 -19.10 4.20 6.18
CA GLU A 164 -18.74 3.76 7.53
C GLU A 164 -18.05 4.86 8.34
N LEU A 165 -18.20 4.79 9.66
CA LEU A 165 -17.45 5.59 10.62
C LEU A 165 -17.09 4.71 11.82
N THR A 166 -15.83 4.32 11.92
CA THR A 166 -15.32 3.41 12.95
C THR A 166 -14.31 4.14 13.85
N PRO A 167 -14.71 4.63 15.04
CA PRO A 167 -13.76 4.98 16.10
C PRO A 167 -12.82 3.80 16.41
N ALA A 168 -11.58 4.13 16.74
CA ALA A 168 -10.50 3.17 16.91
C ALA A 168 -9.58 3.54 18.09
N ILE A 169 -8.94 2.51 18.65
CA ILE A 169 -7.88 2.60 19.64
C ILE A 169 -6.72 1.70 19.21
N GLU A 170 -5.50 2.17 19.40
CA GLU A 170 -4.27 1.44 19.09
C GLU A 170 -3.37 1.39 20.32
N TYR A 171 -2.81 0.22 20.58
CA TYR A 171 -1.70 0.03 21.51
C TYR A 171 -0.45 -0.41 20.75
N SER A 172 0.61 0.38 20.79
CA SER A 172 1.94 0.01 20.27
C SER A 172 2.83 -0.43 21.41
N PHE A 173 3.41 -1.63 21.32
CA PHE A 173 4.36 -2.16 22.32
C PHE A 173 5.73 -1.46 22.26
N PHE A 174 6.07 -0.84 21.13
CA PHE A 174 7.30 -0.06 20.96
C PHE A 174 6.96 1.43 20.74
N PRO A 175 7.72 2.38 21.31
CA PRO A 175 7.53 3.81 21.05
C PRO A 175 7.66 4.15 19.56
N TYR A 176 6.98 5.21 19.13
CA TYR A 176 6.93 5.64 17.72
C TYR A 176 8.32 5.81 17.08
N ASP A 177 9.32 6.29 17.83
CA ASP A 177 10.69 6.47 17.34
C ASP A 177 11.39 5.16 16.95
N GLU A 178 10.99 4.03 17.56
CA GLU A 178 11.48 2.70 17.22
C GLU A 178 10.70 2.00 16.11
N ALA A 179 9.47 2.45 15.81
CA ALA A 179 8.54 1.83 14.85
C ALA A 179 9.12 1.68 13.44
N THR A 180 10.14 2.48 13.08
CA THR A 180 10.86 2.37 11.80
C THR A 180 11.74 1.11 11.67
N ARG A 181 12.06 0.47 12.80
CA ARG A 181 12.90 -0.74 12.92
C ARG A 181 12.14 -1.94 13.47
N ARG A 182 11.25 -1.70 14.45
CA ARG A 182 10.39 -2.71 15.07
C ARG A 182 9.07 -2.09 15.49
N SER A 183 7.96 -2.67 15.04
CA SER A 183 6.62 -2.35 15.54
C SER A 183 5.93 -3.64 15.94
N LEU A 184 5.15 -3.55 17.01
CA LEU A 184 4.14 -4.53 17.37
C LEU A 184 2.95 -3.71 17.84
N THR A 185 1.86 -3.71 17.08
CA THR A 185 0.66 -2.94 17.36
C THR A 185 -0.54 -3.85 17.51
N VAL A 186 -1.49 -3.41 18.36
CA VAL A 186 -2.82 -3.99 18.49
C VAL A 186 -3.80 -2.85 18.22
N PHE A 187 -4.48 -2.92 17.09
CA PHE A 187 -5.44 -1.93 16.61
C PHE A 187 -6.85 -2.50 16.70
N TYR A 188 -7.75 -1.81 17.39
CA TYR A 188 -9.15 -2.19 17.52
C TYR A 188 -10.05 -1.05 17.04
N ASN A 189 -11.04 -1.36 16.21
CA ASN A 189 -12.06 -0.40 15.79
C ASN A 189 -13.46 -1.02 15.83
N ILE A 190 -14.48 -0.16 15.93
CA ILE A 190 -15.90 -0.54 16.03
C ILE A 190 -16.77 0.59 15.49
N GLY A 191 -17.81 0.28 14.73
CA GLY A 191 -18.76 1.30 14.28
C GLY A 191 -19.86 0.81 13.33
N PRO A 192 -20.79 1.69 12.96
CA PRO A 192 -21.81 1.40 11.95
C PRO A 192 -21.24 1.52 10.53
N ALA A 193 -21.70 0.62 9.66
CA ALA A 193 -21.52 0.69 8.22
C ALA A 193 -22.89 0.54 7.52
N TYR A 194 -23.29 1.59 6.82
CA TYR A 194 -24.44 1.65 5.93
C TYR A 194 -24.06 1.09 4.55
N ARG A 195 -24.93 0.30 3.94
CA ARG A 195 -24.77 -0.31 2.62
C ARG A 195 -26.07 -0.18 1.82
N ASP A 196 -25.94 0.35 0.61
CA ASP A 196 -26.94 0.37 -0.47
C ASP A 196 -26.40 -0.53 -1.61
N TYR A 197 -27.20 -1.50 -2.03
CA TYR A 197 -26.79 -2.56 -2.95
C TYR A 197 -27.29 -2.31 -4.38
N ILE A 198 -26.54 -2.80 -5.37
CA ILE A 198 -26.90 -2.70 -6.79
C ILE A 198 -28.05 -3.66 -7.10
N GLU A 199 -28.01 -4.85 -6.49
CA GLU A 199 -29.02 -5.90 -6.55
C GLU A 199 -29.34 -6.43 -5.15
N GLU A 200 -30.52 -7.00 -4.98
CA GLU A 200 -30.97 -7.61 -3.73
C GLU A 200 -29.97 -8.69 -3.27
N THR A 201 -29.55 -8.66 -2.00
CA THR A 201 -28.60 -9.64 -1.46
C THR A 201 -29.24 -11.02 -1.29
N VAL A 202 -28.42 -12.06 -1.12
CA VAL A 202 -28.86 -13.42 -0.73
C VAL A 202 -29.72 -13.47 0.55
N PHE A 203 -29.77 -12.38 1.33
CA PHE A 203 -30.60 -12.20 2.53
C PHE A 203 -31.83 -11.30 2.29
N GLY A 204 -32.17 -10.98 1.05
CA GLY A 204 -33.35 -10.18 0.69
C GLY A 204 -33.23 -8.70 1.02
N GLN A 205 -32.01 -8.14 1.04
CA GLN A 205 -31.76 -6.74 1.41
C GLN A 205 -31.31 -5.92 0.20
N LEU A 206 -31.90 -4.74 0.01
CA LEU A 206 -31.40 -3.71 -0.92
C LEU A 206 -30.63 -2.61 -0.18
N GLU A 207 -30.98 -2.36 1.08
CA GLU A 207 -30.30 -1.43 1.98
C GLU A 207 -30.17 -2.06 3.37
N GLU A 208 -29.04 -1.84 4.06
CA GLU A 208 -28.91 -2.21 5.47
C GLU A 208 -27.87 -1.36 6.21
N THR A 209 -28.04 -1.23 7.53
CA THR A 209 -27.01 -0.70 8.43
C THR A 209 -26.62 -1.77 9.43
N LYS A 210 -25.35 -2.17 9.43
CA LYS A 210 -24.81 -3.15 10.38
C LYS A 210 -23.71 -2.51 11.21
N TRP A 211 -23.61 -2.92 12.47
CA TRP A 211 -22.46 -2.61 13.29
C TRP A 211 -21.43 -3.73 13.18
N GLU A 212 -20.19 -3.34 12.94
CA GLU A 212 -19.04 -4.21 12.75
C GLU A 212 -17.89 -3.72 13.61
N HIS A 213 -17.01 -4.65 13.98
CA HIS A 213 -15.78 -4.33 14.70
C HIS A 213 -14.65 -5.23 14.22
N SER A 214 -13.41 -4.77 14.37
CA SER A 214 -12.24 -5.53 13.98
C SER A 214 -11.08 -5.33 14.95
N LEU A 215 -10.31 -6.39 15.13
CA LEU A 215 -9.05 -6.44 15.84
C LEU A 215 -7.96 -6.81 14.83
N GLU A 216 -6.90 -6.01 14.80
CA GLU A 216 -5.70 -6.25 14.01
C GLU A 216 -4.48 -6.26 14.93
N ILE A 217 -3.60 -7.25 14.73
CA ILE A 217 -2.32 -7.37 15.41
C ILE A 217 -1.26 -7.38 14.31
N GLU A 218 -0.41 -6.36 14.25
CA GLU A 218 0.66 -6.23 13.27
C GLU A 218 2.02 -6.29 13.97
N LEU A 219 2.89 -7.19 13.53
CA LEU A 219 4.30 -7.26 13.86
C LEU A 219 5.09 -6.89 12.60
N SER A 220 5.94 -5.85 12.66
CA SER A 220 6.92 -5.55 11.62
C SER A 220 8.32 -5.46 12.21
N GLN A 221 9.27 -6.15 11.60
CA GLN A 221 10.66 -6.21 12.05
C GLN A 221 11.58 -5.96 10.86
N ARG A 222 12.41 -4.90 10.91
CA ARG A 222 13.36 -4.53 9.86
C ARG A 222 14.79 -4.51 10.40
N GLN A 223 15.65 -5.33 9.81
CA GLN A 223 17.04 -5.56 10.21
C GLN A 223 18.00 -5.48 9.01
N PRO A 224 19.33 -5.38 9.21
CA PRO A 224 20.29 -5.38 8.10
C PRO A 224 20.27 -6.67 7.27
N TRP A 225 19.82 -7.78 7.86
CA TRP A 225 19.68 -9.09 7.20
C TRP A 225 18.32 -9.30 6.52
N GLY A 226 17.40 -8.34 6.57
CA GLY A 226 16.08 -8.49 5.95
C GLY A 226 14.94 -7.84 6.73
N ASP A 227 13.72 -8.06 6.26
CA ASP A 227 12.50 -7.66 6.94
C ASP A 227 11.50 -8.81 7.04
N ALA A 228 10.64 -8.74 8.06
CA ALA A 228 9.55 -9.69 8.28
C ALA A 228 8.31 -8.94 8.79
N GLY A 229 7.16 -9.27 8.21
CA GLY A 229 5.84 -8.78 8.59
C GLY A 229 4.91 -9.94 8.93
N ILE A 230 4.12 -9.80 9.99
CA ILE A 230 2.98 -10.68 10.29
C ILE A 230 1.80 -9.79 10.68
N THR A 231 0.67 -9.95 10.00
CA THR A 231 -0.59 -9.29 10.33
C THR A 231 -1.67 -10.34 10.57
N VAL A 232 -2.27 -10.32 11.76
CA VAL A 232 -3.48 -11.09 12.08
C VAL A 232 -4.64 -10.11 12.17
N ARG A 233 -5.68 -10.32 11.39
CA ARG A 233 -6.92 -9.53 11.44
C ARG A 233 -8.10 -10.46 11.72
N ALA A 234 -8.94 -10.08 12.67
CA ALA A 234 -10.21 -10.73 12.97
C ALA A 234 -11.32 -9.68 13.03
N SER A 235 -12.45 -9.95 12.38
CA SER A 235 -13.64 -9.09 12.40
C SER A 235 -14.91 -9.92 12.37
N HIS A 236 -15.98 -9.42 12.97
CA HIS A 236 -17.32 -9.99 12.84
C HIS A 236 -18.38 -8.89 12.98
N TYR A 237 -19.63 -9.22 12.69
CA TYR A 237 -20.74 -8.31 12.96
C TYR A 237 -21.16 -8.41 14.43
N LEU A 238 -21.53 -7.29 15.06
CA LEU A 238 -21.93 -7.29 16.48
C LEU A 238 -23.24 -8.06 16.75
N HIS A 239 -24.06 -8.25 15.72
CA HIS A 239 -25.35 -8.93 15.80
C HIS A 239 -25.28 -10.42 15.44
N ASP A 240 -24.15 -10.86 14.87
CA ASP A 240 -23.94 -12.22 14.38
C ASP A 240 -22.43 -12.52 14.39
N ILE A 241 -21.99 -13.32 15.36
CA ILE A 241 -20.58 -13.71 15.52
C ILE A 241 -20.19 -14.87 14.60
N ASP A 242 -21.17 -15.64 14.11
CA ASP A 242 -20.91 -16.72 13.16
C ASP A 242 -20.49 -16.12 11.81
N ARG A 243 -20.98 -14.92 11.47
CA ARG A 243 -20.52 -14.09 10.34
C ARG A 243 -19.22 -13.35 10.67
N HIS A 244 -18.10 -14.07 10.50
CA HIS A 244 -16.77 -13.59 10.83
C HIS A 244 -15.79 -13.65 9.65
N ASN A 245 -14.68 -12.93 9.78
CA ASN A 245 -13.56 -12.95 8.86
C ASN A 245 -12.27 -12.95 9.68
N VAL A 246 -11.46 -13.98 9.53
CA VAL A 246 -10.16 -14.12 10.17
C VAL A 246 -9.13 -14.31 9.10
N SER A 247 -8.12 -13.45 9.06
CA SER A 247 -7.03 -13.54 8.10
C SER A 247 -5.67 -13.39 8.77
N LEU A 248 -4.72 -14.17 8.27
CA LEU A 248 -3.31 -14.11 8.61
C LEU A 248 -2.54 -13.81 7.31
N ARG A 249 -1.80 -12.70 7.31
CA ARG A 249 -0.81 -12.38 6.28
C ARG A 249 0.57 -12.44 6.89
N GLY A 250 1.52 -13.01 6.16
CA GLY A 250 2.93 -13.00 6.54
C GLY A 250 3.80 -12.70 5.33
N ASP A 251 4.86 -11.93 5.54
CA ASP A 251 5.93 -11.77 4.58
C ASP A 251 7.30 -11.77 5.26
N VAL A 252 8.31 -12.18 4.51
CA VAL A 252 9.70 -12.15 4.90
C VAL A 252 10.57 -11.96 3.66
N ASP A 253 11.46 -10.99 3.67
CA ASP A 253 12.66 -10.97 2.82
C ASP A 253 13.87 -11.26 3.72
N PHE A 254 14.58 -12.35 3.45
CA PHE A 254 15.72 -12.77 4.23
C PHE A 254 16.97 -12.87 3.37
N ARG A 255 17.95 -12.02 3.67
CA ARG A 255 19.29 -12.04 3.08
C ARG A 255 20.14 -13.11 3.77
N ILE A 256 20.18 -14.30 3.17
CA ILE A 256 21.01 -15.42 3.63
C ILE A 256 22.50 -15.04 3.56
N VAL A 257 22.94 -14.50 2.41
CA VAL A 257 24.28 -13.91 2.25
C VAL A 257 24.23 -12.68 1.35
N ARG A 258 25.31 -11.92 1.35
CA ARG A 258 25.51 -10.76 0.48
C ARG A 258 25.35 -11.13 -1.00
N GLY A 259 24.32 -10.57 -1.66
CA GLY A 259 23.97 -10.90 -3.05
C GLY A 259 23.02 -12.08 -3.22
N PHE A 260 22.51 -12.68 -2.14
CA PHE A 260 21.49 -13.74 -2.19
C PHE A 260 20.41 -13.51 -1.12
N SER A 261 19.19 -13.22 -1.55
CA SER A 261 18.01 -13.19 -0.68
C SER A 261 16.97 -14.23 -1.11
N VAL A 262 16.20 -14.67 -0.12
CA VAL A 262 15.00 -15.50 -0.29
C VAL A 262 13.84 -14.71 0.27
N ASN A 263 12.75 -14.62 -0.48
CA ASN A 263 11.55 -13.94 -0.04
C ASN A 263 10.37 -14.92 -0.02
N ALA A 264 9.51 -14.79 0.98
CA ALA A 264 8.24 -15.50 1.03
C ALA A 264 7.12 -14.53 1.41
N ARG A 265 5.95 -14.70 0.80
CA ARG A 265 4.72 -14.02 1.17
C ARG A 265 3.60 -15.03 1.18
N GLY A 266 2.86 -15.10 2.28
CA GLY A 266 1.69 -15.94 2.43
C GLY A 266 0.50 -15.15 2.93
N ASP A 267 -0.68 -15.59 2.53
CA ASP A 267 -1.96 -15.15 3.08
C ASP A 267 -2.87 -16.36 3.24
N ILE A 268 -3.66 -16.37 4.31
CA ILE A 268 -4.76 -17.31 4.53
C ILE A 268 -5.90 -16.54 5.19
N GLY A 269 -7.11 -16.77 4.73
CA GLY A 269 -8.32 -16.19 5.27
C GLY A 269 -9.44 -17.21 5.38
N TRP A 270 -10.19 -17.14 6.46
CA TRP A 270 -11.50 -17.77 6.64
C TRP A 270 -12.53 -16.65 6.59
N VAL A 271 -13.54 -16.79 5.72
CA VAL A 271 -14.40 -15.68 5.31
C VAL A 271 -15.86 -16.15 5.32
N ASP A 272 -16.66 -15.59 6.21
CA ASP A 272 -18.11 -15.79 6.30
C ASP A 272 -18.87 -14.46 6.53
N ASP A 273 -18.25 -13.32 6.21
CA ASP A 273 -18.83 -11.98 6.34
C ASP A 273 -19.49 -11.44 5.05
N GLN A 274 -19.68 -12.33 4.06
CA GLN A 274 -20.06 -11.99 2.67
C GLN A 274 -21.56 -11.67 2.48
N ILE A 275 -22.17 -10.92 3.40
CA ILE A 275 -23.60 -10.53 3.35
C ILE A 275 -23.99 -9.74 2.10
N TYR A 276 -23.00 -9.15 1.42
CA TYR A 276 -23.15 -8.32 0.23
C TYR A 276 -23.34 -9.12 -1.07
N LEU A 277 -23.27 -10.46 -1.06
CA LEU A 277 -23.47 -11.26 -2.29
C LEU A 277 -24.89 -11.10 -2.84
N SER A 278 -25.02 -10.91 -4.16
CA SER A 278 -26.32 -10.78 -4.84
C SER A 278 -27.10 -12.11 -4.84
N ALA A 279 -28.41 -12.04 -4.63
CA ALA A 279 -29.35 -13.15 -4.77
C ALA A 279 -29.47 -13.66 -6.22
N GLY A 280 -29.18 -12.81 -7.21
CA GLY A 280 -29.09 -13.22 -8.63
C GLY A 280 -27.91 -14.16 -8.91
N GLY A 281 -26.98 -14.29 -7.96
CA GLY A 281 -25.78 -15.11 -8.10
C GLY A 281 -24.75 -14.46 -9.03
N VAL A 282 -24.06 -15.30 -9.79
CA VAL A 282 -23.04 -14.93 -10.78
C VAL A 282 -23.24 -15.83 -12.00
N THR A 283 -23.46 -15.26 -13.19
CA THR A 283 -23.60 -16.07 -14.42
C THR A 283 -22.26 -16.70 -14.77
N ASP A 284 -22.22 -17.83 -15.50
CA ASP A 284 -20.96 -18.51 -15.82
C ASP A 284 -19.96 -17.60 -16.55
N GLU A 285 -20.43 -16.68 -17.40
CA GLU A 285 -19.62 -15.66 -18.08
C GLU A 285 -19.01 -14.67 -17.09
N GLU A 286 -19.83 -14.11 -16.19
CA GLU A 286 -19.35 -13.25 -15.10
C GLU A 286 -18.37 -13.99 -14.18
N ALA A 287 -18.60 -15.29 -13.99
CA ALA A 287 -17.88 -16.14 -13.07
C ALA A 287 -16.52 -16.61 -13.64
N LEU A 288 -16.43 -16.77 -14.96
CA LEU A 288 -15.19 -17.03 -15.71
C LEU A 288 -14.34 -15.77 -15.86
N LEU A 289 -14.98 -14.64 -16.19
CA LEU A 289 -14.32 -13.35 -16.36
C LEU A 289 -14.00 -12.66 -15.00
N ARG A 290 -14.35 -13.30 -13.87
CA ARG A 290 -14.11 -12.86 -12.47
C ARG A 290 -14.73 -11.49 -12.15
N LEU A 291 -15.93 -11.27 -12.67
CA LEU A 291 -16.62 -9.98 -12.69
C LEU A 291 -17.34 -9.66 -11.37
N ARG A 292 -17.85 -10.68 -10.68
CA ARG A 292 -18.47 -10.60 -9.35
C ARG A 292 -17.70 -11.45 -8.34
N THR A 293 -17.79 -11.11 -7.06
CA THR A 293 -17.33 -11.98 -5.98
C THR A 293 -18.26 -13.18 -5.83
N ARG A 294 -17.69 -14.39 -5.67
CA ARG A 294 -18.44 -15.61 -5.31
C ARG A 294 -18.38 -15.82 -3.78
N ALA A 295 -19.30 -16.62 -3.25
CA ALA A 295 -19.18 -17.19 -1.92
C ALA A 295 -17.87 -18.01 -1.82
N THR A 296 -17.13 -17.86 -0.72
CA THR A 296 -15.88 -18.59 -0.45
C THR A 296 -15.64 -18.67 1.05
N ASP A 297 -15.65 -19.87 1.62
CA ASP A 297 -15.47 -20.07 3.07
C ASP A 297 -14.01 -19.81 3.50
N PHE A 298 -13.08 -19.90 2.55
CA PHE A 298 -11.66 -19.65 2.74
C PHE A 298 -10.97 -19.09 1.50
N ASN A 299 -9.79 -18.51 1.69
CA ASN A 299 -8.81 -18.21 0.64
C ASN A 299 -7.39 -18.49 1.17
N TYR A 300 -6.44 -18.79 0.29
CA TYR A 300 -5.03 -18.87 0.65
C TYR A 300 -4.13 -18.59 -0.56
N GLY A 301 -2.96 -18.04 -0.28
CA GLY A 301 -1.90 -17.74 -1.23
C GLY A 301 -0.53 -18.02 -0.61
N LEU A 302 0.40 -18.57 -1.40
CA LEU A 302 1.80 -18.66 -1.02
C LEU A 302 2.67 -18.36 -2.24
N THR A 303 3.51 -17.35 -2.12
CA THR A 303 4.55 -16.98 -3.09
C THR A 303 5.90 -17.13 -2.42
N VAL A 304 6.79 -17.94 -3.00
CA VAL A 304 8.20 -18.06 -2.59
C VAL A 304 9.07 -17.66 -3.78
N GLY A 305 10.05 -16.81 -3.52
CA GLY A 305 11.00 -16.32 -4.50
C GLY A 305 12.42 -16.31 -3.95
N PHE A 306 13.39 -16.17 -4.85
CA PHE A 306 14.78 -15.97 -4.50
C PHE A 306 15.44 -15.03 -5.51
N SER A 307 16.43 -14.27 -5.06
CA SER A 307 17.16 -13.30 -5.88
C SER A 307 18.66 -13.51 -5.70
N VAL A 308 19.37 -13.70 -6.81
CA VAL A 308 20.84 -13.82 -6.84
C VAL A 308 21.41 -12.66 -7.66
N GLN A 309 22.13 -11.76 -7.01
CA GLN A 309 22.82 -10.63 -7.64
C GLN A 309 24.34 -10.84 -7.60
N PHE A 310 24.94 -10.98 -8.77
CA PHE A 310 26.38 -11.04 -8.98
C PHE A 310 26.79 -10.04 -10.07
N GLY A 311 27.98 -9.44 -9.95
CA GLY A 311 28.49 -8.49 -10.94
C GLY A 311 29.49 -7.46 -10.41
N SER A 312 30.04 -6.68 -11.34
CA SER A 312 31.00 -5.61 -11.06
C SER A 312 30.32 -4.26 -10.86
N ILE A 313 30.76 -3.49 -9.87
CA ILE A 313 30.35 -2.08 -9.66
C ILE A 313 30.73 -1.15 -10.83
N PHE A 314 31.64 -1.59 -11.71
CA PHE A 314 32.11 -0.81 -12.86
C PHE A 314 31.21 -0.93 -14.10
N ASN A 315 30.08 -1.64 -14.02
CA ASN A 315 29.12 -1.77 -15.13
C ASN A 315 28.23 -0.52 -15.35
N ASN A 316 28.80 0.68 -15.16
CA ASN A 316 28.22 1.97 -15.54
C ASN A 316 28.79 2.49 -16.89
N VAL A 317 29.54 1.66 -17.61
CA VAL A 317 30.03 1.99 -18.96
C VAL A 317 28.86 1.89 -19.95
N VAL A 318 28.18 3.01 -20.19
CA VAL A 318 27.15 3.11 -21.23
C VAL A 318 27.80 3.02 -22.61
N ASN A 319 27.79 1.82 -23.20
CA ASN A 319 28.24 1.63 -24.57
C ASN A 319 27.17 2.13 -25.56
N ASN A 320 27.28 3.40 -25.98
CA ASN A 320 26.37 4.02 -26.96
C ASN A 320 26.51 3.52 -28.41
N ARG A 321 27.22 2.40 -28.65
CA ARG A 321 27.34 1.79 -29.99
C ARG A 321 26.19 0.82 -30.22
N PHE A 322 25.58 0.89 -31.41
CA PHE A 322 24.35 0.20 -31.84
C PHE A 322 23.07 0.58 -31.08
N ARG A 323 22.20 1.40 -31.72
CA ARG A 323 20.84 1.75 -31.26
C ARG A 323 19.83 0.59 -31.28
N GLY A 324 20.27 -0.67 -31.35
CA GLY A 324 19.37 -1.82 -31.58
C GLY A 324 19.85 -3.19 -31.13
N ALA A 325 20.98 -3.30 -30.41
CA ALA A 325 21.50 -4.59 -29.96
C ALA A 325 21.84 -4.58 -28.47
N GLY A 326 20.98 -5.20 -27.65
CA GLY A 326 21.33 -5.73 -26.31
C GLY A 326 21.92 -4.74 -25.30
N GLY A 327 21.13 -3.78 -24.79
CA GLY A 327 21.53 -2.93 -23.65
C GLY A 327 20.38 -2.36 -22.84
N ALA A 328 19.30 -1.91 -23.49
CA ALA A 328 18.14 -1.33 -22.82
C ALA A 328 17.32 -2.34 -21.97
N ALA A 329 17.39 -3.64 -22.29
CA ALA A 329 16.62 -4.68 -21.61
C ALA A 329 16.97 -4.82 -20.11
N ALA A 330 18.23 -4.58 -19.72
CA ALA A 330 18.68 -4.77 -18.34
C ALA A 330 18.31 -3.60 -17.40
N MET A 331 18.14 -2.38 -17.93
CA MET A 331 17.87 -1.18 -17.13
C MET A 331 16.41 -0.72 -17.16
N ALA A 332 15.61 -1.17 -18.15
CA ALA A 332 14.16 -0.98 -18.11
C ALA A 332 13.46 -1.96 -17.15
N ALA A 333 13.95 -3.21 -17.07
CA ALA A 333 13.43 -4.23 -16.15
C ALA A 333 13.58 -3.84 -14.66
N TYR A 334 14.57 -3.00 -14.31
CA TYR A 334 14.89 -2.64 -12.93
C TYR A 334 14.14 -1.40 -12.38
N ARG A 335 13.22 -0.80 -13.16
CA ARG A 335 12.40 0.33 -12.69
C ARG A 335 10.92 0.28 -13.07
N GLY A 336 10.47 -0.82 -13.72
CA GLY A 336 9.07 -1.05 -14.10
C GLY A 336 8.43 -2.31 -13.50
N GLY A 337 9.15 -3.09 -12.68
CA GLY A 337 8.64 -4.32 -12.06
C GLY A 337 7.91 -4.08 -10.74
N GLY A 338 6.83 -3.28 -10.76
CA GLY A 338 6.19 -2.82 -9.53
C GLY A 338 4.75 -2.33 -9.66
N GLY A 339 3.96 -2.94 -10.55
CA GLY A 339 2.52 -2.63 -10.65
C GLY A 339 1.85 -3.22 -11.89
N GLY A 340 0.83 -4.07 -11.65
CA GLY A 340 -0.18 -4.42 -12.64
C GLY A 340 -0.13 -5.85 -13.21
N GLY A 341 -1.20 -6.61 -12.96
CA GLY A 341 -1.67 -7.69 -13.84
C GLY A 341 -0.96 -9.05 -13.72
N GLY A 342 -1.61 -10.02 -13.05
CA GLY A 342 -1.11 -11.39 -12.94
C GLY A 342 -2.12 -12.46 -12.53
N GLY A 343 -3.43 -12.15 -12.48
CA GLY A 343 -4.45 -13.18 -12.36
C GLY A 343 -4.67 -13.84 -13.72
N GLY A 344 -4.13 -15.05 -13.92
CA GLY A 344 -4.11 -15.64 -15.26
C GLY A 344 -3.37 -16.97 -15.40
N ARG A 345 -3.71 -17.95 -14.55
CA ARG A 345 -3.80 -19.38 -14.88
C ARG A 345 -4.64 -20.09 -13.83
#